data_AF-A0A8S2YWS6-F1
#
_entry.id   AF-A0A8S2YWS6-F1
#
_cell.length_a   1.000
_cell.length_b   1.000
_cell.length_c   1.000
_cell.angle_alpha   90.00
_cell.angle_beta   90.00
_cell.angle_gamma   90.00
#
_symmetry.space_group_name_H-M   'P 1'
#
loop_
_entity.id
_entity.type
_entity.pdbx_description
1 polymer ?
#
loop_
_entity_poly.entity_id
_entity_poly.type
_entity_poly.pdbx_seq_one_letter_code
_entity_poly.pdbx_strand_id
1 'polypeptide(L)'
;PSSRIQASYTFVPSVGTHYFRYKGKFVKVERTREQMINSGVPFESVQLTAFGQDRQIYIDMLEKARDAALLANEGKTLVYV
;
A
#
# COMPACT_ATOMS: atom_id res chain seq x y z
N PRO A 1 -33.78 -19.45 -2.68
CA PRO A 1 -32.34 -19.27 -2.94
C PRO A 1 -31.93 -17.80 -2.76
N SER A 2 -31.50 -17.41 -1.55
CA SER A 2 -31.09 -16.03 -1.26
C SER A 2 -29.65 -15.81 -1.74
N SER A 3 -29.48 -15.05 -2.81
CA SER A 3 -28.19 -14.54 -3.26
C SER A 3 -27.66 -13.53 -2.23
N ARG A 4 -26.84 -13.98 -1.28
CA ARG A 4 -26.16 -13.08 -0.35
C ARG A 4 -24.99 -12.42 -1.10
N ILE A 5 -25.16 -11.15 -1.46
CA ILE A 5 -24.07 -10.31 -1.98
C ILE A 5 -23.36 -9.70 -0.77
N GLN A 6 -22.08 -10.01 -0.58
CA GLN A 6 -21.23 -9.40 0.45
C GLN A 6 -20.17 -8.54 -0.26
N ALA A 7 -20.25 -7.23 -0.08
CA ALA A 7 -19.27 -6.28 -0.59
C ALA A 7 -18.44 -5.71 0.57
N SER A 8 -17.12 -5.67 0.41
CA SER A 8 -16.20 -5.03 1.35
C SER A 8 -15.47 -3.89 0.64
N TYR A 9 -15.36 -2.75 1.31
CA TYR A 9 -14.63 -1.59 0.81
C TYR A 9 -13.33 -1.41 1.60
N THR A 10 -12.22 -1.21 0.90
CA THR A 10 -10.93 -0.84 1.52
C THR A 10 -10.55 0.54 1.02
N PHE A 11 -10.41 1.48 1.94
CA PHE A 11 -10.00 2.85 1.61
C PHE A 11 -8.48 2.94 1.55
N VAL A 12 -7.96 3.55 0.50
CA VAL A 12 -6.53 3.81 0.30
C VAL A 12 -6.31 5.28 -0.08
N PRO A 13 -5.14 5.87 0.23
CA PRO A 13 -4.85 7.25 -0.14
C PRO A 13 -4.96 7.47 -1.65
N SER A 14 -5.59 8.57 -2.08
CA SER A 14 -5.70 8.93 -3.50
C SER A 14 -4.34 9.31 -4.10
N VAL A 15 -4.29 9.47 -5.44
CA VAL A 15 -3.17 10.14 -6.13
C VAL A 15 -2.98 11.53 -5.51
N GLY A 16 -1.72 11.94 -5.30
CA GLY A 16 -1.36 13.20 -4.66
C GLY A 16 -0.33 13.02 -3.54
N THR A 17 -0.14 14.10 -2.78
CA THR A 17 0.79 14.16 -1.64
C THR A 17 0.05 13.97 -0.32
N HIS A 18 0.57 13.10 0.53
CA HIS A 18 0.08 12.82 1.89
C HIS A 18 1.22 12.94 2.89
N TYR A 19 0.91 13.16 4.16
CA TYR A 19 1.90 13.21 5.23
C TYR A 19 1.45 12.33 6.40
N PHE A 20 2.39 11.59 6.98
CA PHE A 20 2.15 10.85 8.21
C PHE A 20 3.38 10.88 9.12
N ARG A 21 3.21 10.48 10.37
CA ARG A 21 4.29 10.41 11.35
C ARG A 21 4.62 8.94 11.65
N TYR A 22 5.90 8.59 11.60
CA TYR A 22 6.38 7.25 11.92
C TYR A 22 7.64 7.32 12.76
N LYS A 23 7.64 6.64 13.91
CA LYS A 23 8.75 6.64 14.89
C LYS A 23 9.29 8.06 15.17
N GLY A 24 8.38 9.02 15.34
CA GLY A 24 8.72 10.41 15.63
C GLY A 24 9.06 11.29 14.42
N LYS A 25 9.27 10.71 13.22
CA LYS A 25 9.64 11.44 11.99
C LYS A 25 8.44 11.69 11.09
N PHE A 26 8.43 12.85 10.43
CA PHE A 26 7.47 13.14 9.36
C PHE A 26 7.91 12.46 8.06
N VAL A 27 6.94 11.82 7.40
CA VAL A 27 7.11 11.13 6.12
C VAL A 27 6.11 11.74 5.14
N LYS A 28 6.61 12.32 4.05
CA LYS A 28 5.85 12.69 2.87
C LYS A 28 5.67 11.45 1.99
N VAL A 29 4.45 11.20 1.55
CA VAL A 29 4.11 10.18 0.56
C VAL A 29 3.62 10.90 -0.67
N GLU A 30 4.14 10.55 -1.84
CA GLU A 30 3.66 11.07 -3.10
C GLU A 30 3.26 9.88 -3.97
N ARG A 31 1.96 9.79 -4.29
CA ARG A 31 1.41 8.79 -5.21
C ARG A 31 1.14 9.45 -6.54
N THR A 32 1.81 9.02 -7.59
CA THR A 32 1.62 9.51 -8.96
C THR A 32 1.10 8.40 -9.87
N ARG A 33 0.34 8.77 -10.89
CA ARG A 33 -0.18 7.85 -11.90
C ARG A 33 0.18 8.40 -13.27
N GLU A 34 0.95 7.63 -14.03
CA GLU A 34 1.36 8.03 -15.37
C GLU A 34 0.24 7.71 -16.37
N GLN A 35 -0.04 8.65 -17.28
CA GLN A 35 -1.21 8.57 -18.16
C GLN A 35 -0.99 7.73 -19.42
N MET A 36 0.21 7.20 -19.69
CA MET A 36 0.46 6.50 -20.96
C MET A 36 1.41 5.31 -20.85
N ILE A 37 0.85 4.13 -21.06
CA ILE A 37 1.54 3.01 -21.70
C ILE A 37 0.51 2.33 -22.59
N ASN A 38 0.88 2.01 -23.82
CA ASN A 38 0.06 1.32 -24.84
C ASN A 38 -0.48 -0.07 -24.42
N SER A 39 -0.39 -0.43 -23.13
CA SER A 39 -0.69 -1.73 -22.53
C SER A 39 -1.94 -1.73 -21.64
N GLY A 40 -2.76 -0.67 -21.65
CA GLY A 40 -4.08 -0.64 -21.01
C GLY A 40 -4.11 -0.49 -19.49
N VAL A 41 -2.98 -0.65 -18.79
CA VAL A 41 -2.85 -0.41 -17.35
C VAL A 41 -1.88 0.74 -17.09
N PRO A 42 -2.35 1.87 -16.52
CA PRO A 42 -1.49 2.99 -16.18
C PRO A 42 -0.56 2.65 -15.02
N PHE A 43 0.68 3.08 -15.11
CA PHE A 43 1.70 2.86 -14.09
C PHE A 43 1.45 3.76 -12.88
N GLU A 44 1.57 3.20 -11.67
CA GLU A 44 1.47 3.95 -10.43
C GLU A 44 2.80 3.89 -9.68
N SER A 45 3.24 5.04 -9.18
CA SER A 45 4.44 5.18 -8.36
C SER A 45 4.11 5.74 -6.99
N VAL A 46 4.76 5.22 -5.95
CA VAL A 46 4.64 5.69 -4.56
C VAL A 46 6.03 6.04 -4.06
N GLN A 47 6.26 7.32 -3.79
CA GLN A 47 7.51 7.84 -3.28
C GLN A 47 7.38 8.21 -1.80
N LEU A 48 8.29 7.71 -0.98
CA LEU A 48 8.38 8.00 0.46
C LEU A 48 9.60 8.89 0.73
N THR A 49 9.37 10.03 1.37
CA THR A 49 10.42 10.98 1.73
C THR A 49 10.28 11.36 3.20
N ALA A 50 11.23 10.94 4.02
CA ALA A 50 11.28 11.26 5.44
C ALA A 50 12.38 12.28 5.77
N PHE A 51 12.19 13.05 6.83
CA PHE A 51 13.24 13.93 7.35
C PHE A 51 14.33 13.13 8.10
N GLY A 52 15.60 13.41 7.78
CA GLY A 52 16.77 12.81 8.42
C GLY A 52 17.52 11.82 7.53
N GLN A 53 18.62 11.26 8.04
CA GLN A 53 19.50 10.34 7.30
C GLN A 53 19.29 8.85 7.64
N ASP A 54 18.51 8.57 8.68
CA ASP A 54 18.30 7.22 9.14
C ASP A 54 17.33 6.47 8.22
N ARG A 55 17.91 5.54 7.44
CA ARG A 55 17.24 4.68 6.45
C ARG A 55 16.52 3.49 7.08
N GLN A 56 16.82 3.16 8.35
CA GLN A 56 16.23 2.02 9.05
C GLN A 56 14.71 2.14 9.11
N ILE A 57 14.19 3.37 9.16
CA ILE A 57 12.75 3.64 9.18
C ILE A 57 12.01 3.03 7.99
N TYR A 58 12.63 2.97 6.80
CA TYR A 58 11.99 2.40 5.62
C TYR A 58 11.98 0.87 5.69
N ILE A 59 13.07 0.27 6.18
CA ILE A 59 13.14 -1.17 6.42
C ILE A 59 12.06 -1.58 7.42
N ASP A 60 11.96 -0.87 8.54
CA ASP A 60 10.96 -1.13 9.57
C ASP A 60 9.51 -0.97 9.06
N MET A 61 9.27 -0.07 8.10
CA MET A 61 7.94 0.09 7.48
C MET A 61 7.64 -1.10 6.57
N LEU A 62 8.61 -1.56 5.78
CA LEU A 62 8.45 -2.70 4.87
C LEU A 62 8.24 -4.00 5.64
N GLU A 63 8.96 -4.22 6.73
CA GLU A 63 8.77 -5.38 7.61
C GLU A 63 7.35 -5.40 8.20
N LYS A 64 6.87 -4.27 8.73
CA LYS A 64 5.49 -4.18 9.22
C LYS A 64 4.44 -4.40 8.14
N ALA A 65 4.68 -3.89 6.93
CA ALA A 65 3.78 -4.12 5.80
C ALA A 65 3.73 -5.60 5.41
N ARG A 66 4.89 -6.29 5.45
CA ARG A 66 4.97 -7.74 5.25
C ARG A 66 4.18 -8.49 6.31
N ASP A 67 4.39 -8.18 7.60
CA ASP A 67 3.69 -8.86 8.69
C ASP A 67 2.17 -8.64 8.60
N ALA A 68 1.73 -7.41 8.28
CA ALA A 68 0.32 -7.12 8.04
C ALA A 68 -0.25 -7.89 6.85
N ALA A 69 0.51 -8.05 5.78
CA ALA A 69 0.11 -8.84 4.61
C ALA A 69 0.03 -10.35 4.93
N LEU A 70 0.93 -10.86 5.77
CA LEU A 70 0.89 -12.25 6.24
C LEU A 70 -0.35 -12.50 7.10
N LEU A 71 -0.60 -11.64 8.09
CA LEU A 71 -1.80 -11.70 8.95
C LEU A 71 -3.10 -11.62 8.13
N ALA A 72 -3.14 -10.79 7.10
CA ALA A 72 -4.31 -10.70 6.21
C ALA A 72 -4.54 -11.96 5.34
N ASN A 73 -3.56 -12.86 5.27
CA ASN A 73 -3.62 -14.11 4.52
C ASN A 73 -3.68 -15.36 5.39
N GLU A 74 -3.52 -15.24 6.72
CA GLU A 74 -3.73 -16.36 7.63
C GLU A 74 -5.17 -16.87 7.50
N GLY A 75 -5.31 -18.15 7.11
CA GLY A 75 -6.61 -18.81 6.91
C GLY A 75 -7.12 -18.88 5.46
N LYS A 76 -6.38 -18.38 4.45
CA LYS A 76 -6.74 -18.58 3.03
C LYS A 76 -6.00 -19.80 2.46
N THR A 77 -6.72 -20.90 2.22
CA THR A 77 -6.17 -22.06 1.50
C THR A 77 -6.04 -21.73 0.01
N LEU A 78 -4.82 -21.79 -0.53
CA LEU A 78 -4.57 -21.68 -1.96
C LEU A 78 -5.08 -22.96 -2.65
N VAL A 79 -6.14 -22.84 -3.45
CA VAL A 79 -6.60 -23.92 -4.34
C VAL A 79 -5.93 -23.70 -5.69
N TYR A 80 -5.08 -24.64 -6.10
CA TYR A 80 -4.62 -24.75 -7.49
C TYR A 80 -5.69 -25.49 -8.30
N VAL A 81 -6.00 -24.99 -9.49
CA VAL A 81 -6.81 -25.68 -10.51
C VAL A 81 -5.87 -26.20 -11.60
#